data_AF-A0A1X7KZ20-F1
#
_entry.id   AF-A0A1X7KZ20-F1
#
_cell.length_a   1.000
_cell.length_b   1.000
_cell.length_c   1.000
_cell.angle_alpha   90.00
_cell.angle_beta   90.00
_cell.angle_gamma   90.00
#
_symmetry.space_group_name_H-M   'P 1'
#
loop_
_entity.id
_entity.type
_entity.pdbx_description
1 polymer ?
#
loop_
_entity_poly.entity_id
_entity_poly.type
_entity_poly.pdbx_seq_one_letter_code
_entity_poly.pdbx_strand_id
1 'polypeptide(L)'
;MTKLIKRASAEARAFRNRDTETVGGKQKTSHKAAQNAARNANRTNRASRAADHDLHDAPQIDTPRKPRFAPVTFSEEGGVRFLHFGTEWVQGAMRLRKPDHIELEYAQQMMAWLLFLETPKRIVQLGLGAAALTKFAHRFLKRAKVEAVEVNPAVVVAARTMFELPHDDARLTVHEADAWDFVNDRANHGTIGALQIDIYDATARGPVLDSVGFYRAARACLTGAGVVTVNLFGDHPSFVRNMKRLNEAFDGRVVALPEVHDGNRIAIAFSGPALNVPFAALEARAKLIEAQLGLPARKWIKGLRESTGQTGASFAI
;
A
#
# COMPACT_ATOMS: atom_id res chain seq x y z
N MET A 1 -31.64 -13.22 -1.49
CA MET A 1 -30.75 -13.85 -2.49
C MET A 1 -29.39 -13.16 -2.38
N THR A 2 -28.54 -13.71 -1.52
CA THR A 2 -27.39 -13.01 -0.93
C THR A 2 -26.09 -13.68 -1.40
N LYS A 3 -25.67 -13.43 -2.64
CA LYS A 3 -24.38 -13.90 -3.16
C LYS A 3 -23.93 -13.00 -4.31
N LEU A 4 -23.00 -12.06 -4.05
CA LEU A 4 -21.82 -11.71 -4.88
C LEU A 4 -21.21 -10.37 -4.40
N ILE A 5 -20.53 -10.39 -3.26
CA ILE A 5 -19.41 -9.46 -3.03
C ILE A 5 -18.26 -10.34 -2.55
N LYS A 6 -17.51 -10.92 -3.49
CA LYS A 6 -16.23 -11.52 -3.15
C LYS A 6 -15.25 -10.37 -2.97
N ARG A 7 -14.91 -10.09 -1.73
CA ARG A 7 -13.87 -9.11 -1.35
C ARG A 7 -12.51 -9.79 -1.43
N ALA A 8 -11.47 -9.05 -1.81
CA ALA A 8 -10.13 -9.54 -2.19
C ALA A 8 -9.50 -10.59 -1.23
N SER A 9 -9.93 -10.64 0.03
CA SER A 9 -9.55 -11.67 1.01
C SER A 9 -9.98 -13.12 0.67
N ALA A 10 -10.97 -13.33 -0.20
CA ALA A 10 -11.52 -14.67 -0.44
C ALA A 10 -10.56 -15.63 -1.17
N GLU A 11 -9.59 -15.12 -1.96
CA GLU A 11 -8.59 -15.98 -2.63
C GLU A 11 -7.62 -16.63 -1.62
N ALA A 12 -7.29 -15.97 -0.50
CA ALA A 12 -6.42 -16.57 0.52
C ALA A 12 -7.01 -17.85 1.15
N ARG A 13 -8.35 -17.93 1.24
CA ARG A 13 -9.05 -19.14 1.70
C ARG A 13 -9.20 -20.21 0.61
N ALA A 14 -9.26 -19.83 -0.66
CA ALA A 14 -9.47 -20.77 -1.76
C ALA A 14 -8.21 -21.58 -2.12
N PHE A 15 -7.01 -21.03 -1.89
CA PHE A 15 -5.75 -21.75 -2.13
C PHE A 15 -5.45 -22.82 -1.07
N ARG A 16 -5.97 -22.68 0.16
CA ARG A 16 -5.75 -23.65 1.24
C ARG A 16 -6.37 -25.03 0.98
N ASN A 17 -7.41 -25.10 0.15
CA ASN A 17 -8.11 -26.36 -0.19
C ASN A 17 -7.54 -27.10 -1.40
N ARG A 18 -6.61 -26.51 -2.17
CA ARG A 18 -5.97 -27.20 -3.30
C ARG A 18 -4.66 -27.90 -2.94
N ASP A 19 -3.98 -27.45 -1.89
CA ASP A 19 -2.68 -28.00 -1.49
C ASP A 19 -2.77 -29.21 -0.54
N THR A 20 -3.99 -29.61 -0.13
CA THR A 20 -4.22 -30.78 0.75
C THR A 20 -4.60 -32.07 0.01
N GLU A 21 -4.74 -32.06 -1.31
CA GLU A 21 -5.07 -33.23 -2.13
C GLU A 21 -3.99 -33.50 -3.18
N THR A 22 -2.77 -33.89 -2.77
CA THR A 22 -1.84 -34.70 -3.59
C THR A 22 -0.55 -35.01 -2.83
N VAL A 23 -0.57 -35.93 -1.86
CA VAL A 23 0.64 -36.70 -1.51
C VAL A 23 0.26 -38.13 -1.17
N GLY A 24 0.31 -39.01 -2.16
CA GLY A 24 0.29 -40.46 -1.98
C GLY A 24 1.16 -41.12 -3.06
N GLY A 25 2.31 -41.68 -2.65
CA GLY A 25 3.15 -42.45 -3.56
C GLY A 25 4.60 -42.62 -3.10
N LYS A 26 4.95 -43.82 -2.66
CA LYS A 26 6.25 -44.24 -2.11
C LYS A 26 7.32 -44.55 -3.19
N GLN A 27 8.58 -44.56 -2.72
CA GLN A 27 9.65 -45.56 -2.94
C GLN A 27 10.88 -45.27 -3.86
N LYS A 28 12.03 -45.12 -3.17
CA LYS A 28 13.31 -45.89 -3.24
C LYS A 28 14.40 -45.66 -4.32
N THR A 29 15.61 -45.36 -3.78
CA THR A 29 16.99 -45.86 -4.10
C THR A 29 17.62 -45.49 -5.45
N SER A 30 18.94 -45.30 -5.66
CA SER A 30 20.18 -45.19 -4.85
C SER A 30 21.34 -44.77 -5.79
N HIS A 31 22.45 -44.26 -5.23
CA HIS A 31 23.84 -44.22 -5.73
C HIS A 31 24.22 -43.56 -7.10
N LYS A 32 25.05 -42.50 -7.05
CA LYS A 32 26.52 -42.56 -7.30
C LYS A 32 27.12 -41.15 -7.33
N ALA A 33 28.13 -40.95 -6.48
CA ALA A 33 29.03 -39.82 -6.50
C ALA A 33 30.26 -40.10 -7.37
N ALA A 34 30.97 -39.01 -7.71
CA ALA A 34 32.34 -38.92 -8.22
C ALA A 34 32.58 -39.26 -9.70
N GLN A 35 32.65 -38.20 -10.51
CA GLN A 35 33.68 -37.92 -11.53
C GLN A 35 33.18 -36.76 -12.39
N ASN A 36 33.84 -35.59 -12.34
CA ASN A 36 33.96 -34.60 -13.44
C ASN A 36 34.50 -33.25 -12.93
N ALA A 37 35.59 -33.25 -12.18
CA ALA A 37 36.38 -32.06 -11.89
C ALA A 37 37.60 -32.01 -12.84
N ALA A 38 37.36 -31.89 -14.16
CA ALA A 38 38.41 -31.65 -15.16
C ALA A 38 37.89 -31.12 -16.51
N ARG A 39 36.57 -31.01 -16.73
CA ARG A 39 35.98 -30.53 -18.00
C ARG A 39 35.59 -29.05 -18.02
N ASN A 40 35.78 -28.32 -16.91
CA ASN A 40 35.28 -26.95 -16.76
C ASN A 40 36.26 -25.82 -17.14
N ALA A 41 37.53 -26.11 -17.41
CA ALA A 41 38.52 -25.06 -17.70
C ALA A 41 38.64 -24.68 -19.19
N ASN A 42 38.10 -25.48 -20.11
CA ASN A 42 38.26 -25.25 -21.56
C ASN A 42 36.97 -24.80 -22.28
N ARG A 43 35.87 -24.63 -21.55
CA ARG A 43 34.58 -24.13 -22.08
C ARG A 43 34.38 -22.62 -21.82
N THR A 44 35.12 -22.06 -20.87
CA THR A 44 35.03 -20.65 -20.45
C THR A 44 35.74 -19.69 -21.39
N ASN A 45 36.76 -20.12 -22.14
CA ASN A 45 37.52 -19.23 -23.04
C ASN A 45 37.00 -19.15 -24.49
N ARG A 46 36.01 -19.97 -24.88
CA ARG A 46 35.36 -19.89 -26.21
C ARG A 46 34.01 -19.19 -26.19
N ALA A 47 33.37 -19.10 -25.01
CA ALA A 47 32.11 -18.38 -24.82
C ALA A 47 32.30 -16.86 -24.64
N SER A 48 33.47 -16.40 -24.20
CA SER A 48 33.75 -14.98 -23.95
C SER A 48 34.12 -14.17 -25.20
N ARG A 49 34.32 -14.80 -26.37
CA ARG A 49 34.60 -14.11 -27.65
C ARG A 49 33.42 -14.11 -28.62
N ALA A 50 32.32 -14.79 -28.30
CA ALA A 50 31.11 -14.83 -29.12
C ALA A 50 29.96 -13.97 -28.56
N ALA A 51 30.13 -13.37 -27.37
CA ALA A 51 29.07 -12.63 -26.69
C ALA A 51 29.04 -11.11 -26.98
N ASP A 52 30.03 -10.58 -27.72
CA ASP A 52 30.20 -9.14 -27.93
C ASP A 52 29.72 -8.62 -29.30
N HIS A 53 29.18 -9.50 -30.16
CA HIS A 53 28.73 -9.12 -31.51
C HIS A 53 27.21 -9.10 -31.74
N ASP A 54 26.41 -9.52 -30.76
CA ASP A 54 24.95 -9.67 -30.93
C ASP A 54 24.12 -8.49 -30.35
N LEU A 55 24.77 -7.42 -29.87
CA LEU A 55 24.08 -6.25 -29.31
C LEU A 55 23.77 -5.16 -30.34
N HIS A 56 24.25 -5.28 -31.58
CA HIS A 56 24.04 -4.27 -32.64
C HIS A 56 22.72 -4.43 -33.42
N ASP A 57 22.05 -5.60 -33.32
CA ASP A 57 20.79 -5.89 -34.03
C ASP A 57 19.57 -6.02 -33.10
N ALA A 58 19.70 -5.58 -31.83
CA ALA A 58 18.55 -5.52 -30.94
C ALA A 58 17.58 -4.42 -31.42
N PRO A 59 16.30 -4.74 -31.73
CA PRO A 59 15.36 -3.73 -32.21
C PRO A 59 15.19 -2.65 -31.13
N GLN A 60 15.60 -1.43 -31.45
CA GLN A 60 15.28 -0.24 -30.66
C GLN A 60 13.76 -0.09 -30.65
N ILE A 61 13.14 -0.35 -29.50
CA ILE A 61 11.72 -0.08 -29.29
C ILE A 61 11.58 1.43 -29.11
N ASP A 62 11.43 2.15 -30.22
CA ASP A 62 11.43 3.62 -30.32
C ASP A 62 10.20 4.33 -29.72
N THR A 63 9.43 3.68 -28.84
CA THR A 63 8.41 4.38 -28.06
C THR A 63 8.08 3.60 -26.78
N PRO A 64 8.12 4.22 -25.58
CA PRO A 64 7.52 3.62 -24.39
C PRO A 64 6.06 3.33 -24.71
N ARG A 65 5.68 2.06 -24.78
CA ARG A 65 4.27 1.68 -24.96
C ARG A 65 3.48 2.30 -23.81
N LYS A 66 2.45 3.09 -24.13
CA LYS A 66 1.52 3.61 -23.11
C LYS A 66 1.05 2.43 -22.25
N PRO A 67 1.16 2.53 -20.91
CA PRO A 67 0.69 1.46 -20.03
C PRO A 67 -0.79 1.19 -20.31
N ARG A 68 -1.14 -0.09 -20.47
CA ARG A 68 -2.53 -0.53 -20.63
C ARG A 68 -3.12 -0.75 -19.26
N PHE A 69 -4.08 0.08 -18.87
CA PHE A 69 -4.81 -0.08 -17.62
C PHE A 69 -6.03 -0.97 -17.80
N ALA A 70 -6.43 -1.65 -16.74
CA ALA A 70 -7.71 -2.35 -16.71
C ALA A 70 -8.87 -1.34 -16.81
N PRO A 71 -10.02 -1.74 -17.38
CA PRO A 71 -11.20 -0.88 -17.44
C PRO A 71 -11.65 -0.45 -16.05
N VAL A 72 -11.93 0.84 -15.88
CA VAL A 72 -12.57 1.35 -14.67
C VAL A 72 -14.06 1.09 -14.75
N THR A 73 -14.60 0.29 -13.82
CA THR A 73 -16.02 -0.04 -13.73
C THR A 73 -16.57 0.25 -12.34
N PHE A 74 -17.89 0.33 -12.21
CA PHE A 74 -18.56 0.63 -10.95
C PHE A 74 -19.81 -0.22 -10.76
N SER A 75 -20.15 -0.46 -9.49
CA SER A 75 -21.40 -1.08 -9.08
C SER A 75 -22.01 -0.29 -7.92
N GLU A 76 -23.32 -0.44 -7.71
CA GLU A 76 -24.02 0.19 -6.60
C GLU A 76 -24.85 -0.85 -5.84
N GLU A 77 -24.67 -0.91 -4.53
CA GLU A 77 -25.45 -1.77 -3.65
C GLU A 77 -25.62 -1.11 -2.28
N GLY A 78 -26.83 -1.15 -1.72
CA GLY A 78 -27.07 -0.63 -0.36
C GLY A 78 -26.76 0.86 -0.17
N GLY A 79 -26.84 1.67 -1.24
CA GLY A 79 -26.50 3.09 -1.23
C GLY A 79 -24.99 3.37 -1.16
N VAL A 80 -24.17 2.39 -1.51
CA VAL A 80 -22.72 2.49 -1.65
C VAL A 80 -22.35 2.24 -3.10
N ARG A 81 -21.51 3.11 -3.66
CA ARG A 81 -20.89 2.95 -4.98
C ARG A 81 -19.50 2.35 -4.80
N PHE A 82 -19.19 1.33 -5.56
CA PHE A 82 -17.91 0.61 -5.53
C PHE A 82 -17.13 0.86 -6.82
N LEU A 83 -15.83 1.03 -6.68
CA LEU A 83 -14.87 1.12 -7.78
C LEU A 83 -14.26 -0.27 -8.04
N HIS A 84 -14.12 -0.62 -9.31
CA HIS A 84 -13.53 -1.87 -9.77
C HIS A 84 -12.57 -1.63 -10.94
N PHE A 85 -11.61 -2.54 -11.14
CA PHE A 85 -10.65 -2.53 -12.26
C PHE A 85 -10.84 -3.76 -13.15
N GLY A 86 -11.95 -3.82 -13.87
CA GLY A 86 -12.27 -4.91 -14.81
C GLY A 86 -12.47 -6.28 -14.15
N THR A 87 -12.50 -6.34 -12.82
CA THR A 87 -12.68 -7.54 -12.00
C THR A 87 -13.79 -7.33 -10.97
N GLU A 88 -14.22 -8.38 -10.26
CA GLU A 88 -15.20 -8.27 -9.17
C GLU A 88 -14.64 -7.59 -7.91
N TRP A 89 -13.33 -7.37 -7.86
CA TRP A 89 -12.65 -6.86 -6.67
C TRP A 89 -12.96 -5.39 -6.42
N VAL A 90 -13.28 -5.08 -5.17
CA VAL A 90 -13.51 -3.71 -4.71
C VAL A 90 -12.16 -3.01 -4.53
N GLN A 91 -11.96 -1.94 -5.29
CA GLN A 91 -10.77 -1.09 -5.26
C GLN A 91 -11.00 0.19 -4.45
N GLY A 92 -12.26 0.52 -4.16
CA GLY A 92 -12.66 1.68 -3.38
C GLY A 92 -14.17 1.73 -3.24
N ALA A 93 -14.65 2.51 -2.28
CA ALA A 93 -16.09 2.67 -2.06
C ALA A 93 -16.44 4.07 -1.58
N MET A 94 -17.66 4.51 -1.89
CA MET A 94 -18.23 5.76 -1.40
C MET A 94 -19.72 5.58 -1.09
N ARG A 95 -20.12 6.02 0.10
CA ARG A 95 -21.53 6.09 0.47
C ARG A 95 -22.18 7.30 -0.19
N LEU A 96 -23.21 7.08 -1.01
CA LEU A 96 -23.87 8.15 -1.78
C LEU A 96 -24.45 9.26 -0.89
N ARG A 97 -24.96 8.90 0.30
CA ARG A 97 -25.54 9.87 1.25
C ARG A 97 -24.52 10.55 2.16
N LYS A 98 -23.28 10.04 2.19
CA LYS A 98 -22.19 10.54 3.05
C LYS A 98 -20.86 10.42 2.29
N PRO A 99 -20.69 11.18 1.20
CA PRO A 99 -19.59 11.00 0.26
C PRO A 99 -18.21 11.24 0.91
N ASP A 100 -18.14 12.14 1.88
CA ASP A 100 -16.92 12.45 2.63
C ASP A 100 -16.58 11.43 3.73
N HIS A 101 -17.46 10.47 4.03
CA HIS A 101 -17.18 9.41 4.99
C HIS A 101 -16.33 8.31 4.34
N ILE A 102 -15.26 7.89 5.01
CA ILE A 102 -14.44 6.75 4.57
C ILE A 102 -15.23 5.46 4.85
N GLU A 103 -15.77 4.85 3.80
CA GLU A 103 -16.64 3.67 3.92
C GLU A 103 -15.88 2.38 4.28
N LEU A 104 -14.66 2.20 3.75
CA LEU A 104 -13.88 0.97 3.93
C LEU A 104 -13.05 1.02 5.22
N GLU A 105 -13.07 -0.07 5.99
CA GLU A 105 -12.40 -0.13 7.30
C GLU A 105 -10.89 0.02 7.20
N TYR A 106 -10.25 -0.61 6.20
CA TYR A 106 -8.80 -0.45 6.00
C TYR A 106 -8.44 1.01 5.69
N ALA A 107 -9.27 1.71 4.90
CA ALA A 107 -9.02 3.11 4.55
C ALA A 107 -9.19 4.01 5.79
N GLN A 108 -10.11 3.67 6.71
CA GLN A 108 -10.17 4.35 8.00
C GLN A 108 -8.86 4.12 8.79
N GLN A 109 -8.37 2.88 8.85
CA GLN A 109 -7.09 2.57 9.51
C GLN A 109 -5.88 3.26 8.86
N MET A 110 -5.91 3.52 7.55
CA MET A 110 -4.87 4.31 6.87
C MET A 110 -4.72 5.73 7.45
N MET A 111 -5.70 6.23 8.19
CA MET A 111 -5.65 7.51 8.91
C MET A 111 -5.06 7.40 10.32
N ALA A 112 -4.59 6.23 10.76
CA ALA A 112 -4.04 6.01 12.11
C ALA A 112 -2.80 6.86 12.41
N TRP A 113 -2.14 7.41 11.39
CA TRP A 113 -1.07 8.41 11.57
C TRP A 113 -1.52 9.64 12.39
N LEU A 114 -2.82 9.97 12.40
CA LEU A 114 -3.39 11.08 13.18
C LEU A 114 -3.21 10.90 14.71
N LEU A 115 -2.95 9.68 15.17
CA LEU A 115 -2.62 9.40 16.57
C LEU A 115 -1.27 10.00 16.98
N PHE A 116 -0.33 10.12 16.04
CA PHE A 116 1.06 10.47 16.29
C PHE A 116 1.43 11.86 15.79
N LEU A 117 0.67 12.39 14.82
CA LEU A 117 0.90 13.71 14.24
C LEU A 117 -0.34 14.60 14.36
N GLU A 118 -0.09 15.86 14.72
CA GLU A 118 -1.00 16.94 14.35
C GLU A 118 -1.06 17.08 12.82
N THR A 119 -2.14 17.70 12.31
CA THR A 119 -2.31 17.88 10.87
C THR A 119 -1.09 18.57 10.26
N PRO A 120 -0.30 17.87 9.41
CA PRO A 120 0.88 18.46 8.81
C PRO A 120 0.50 19.45 7.70
N LYS A 121 1.45 20.28 7.29
CA LYS A 121 1.23 21.23 6.18
C LYS A 121 0.99 20.54 4.83
N ARG A 122 1.54 19.33 4.65
CA ARG A 122 1.47 18.56 3.40
C ARG A 122 1.17 17.09 3.69
N ILE A 123 0.12 16.57 3.04
CA ILE A 123 -0.32 15.18 3.08
C ILE A 123 -0.34 14.67 1.63
N VAL A 124 0.24 13.51 1.39
CA VAL A 124 0.29 12.92 0.04
C VAL A 124 -0.25 11.49 0.07
N GLN A 125 -1.05 11.14 -0.93
CA GLN A 125 -1.52 9.78 -1.18
C GLN A 125 -0.94 9.28 -2.50
N LEU A 126 -0.29 8.12 -2.48
CA LEU A 126 0.12 7.38 -3.68
C LEU A 126 -0.97 6.35 -3.99
N GLY A 127 -1.57 6.44 -5.17
CA GLY A 127 -2.78 5.73 -5.58
C GLY A 127 -4.04 6.49 -5.15
N LEU A 128 -4.94 6.84 -6.08
CA LEU A 128 -6.12 7.67 -5.77
C LEU A 128 -7.35 6.82 -5.40
N GLY A 129 -7.59 5.74 -6.16
CA GLY A 129 -8.78 4.89 -6.01
C GLY A 129 -10.09 5.68 -6.08
N ALA A 130 -11.05 5.37 -5.19
CA ALA A 130 -12.30 6.13 -5.05
C ALA A 130 -12.11 7.50 -4.35
N ALA A 131 -10.87 7.95 -4.18
CA ALA A 131 -10.47 9.20 -3.56
C ALA A 131 -10.94 9.41 -2.12
N ALA A 132 -11.31 8.34 -1.40
CA ALA A 132 -11.85 8.42 -0.05
C ALA A 132 -10.88 9.12 0.92
N LEU A 133 -9.61 8.74 0.92
CA LEU A 133 -8.57 9.31 1.79
C LEU A 133 -8.25 10.76 1.41
N THR A 134 -7.99 11.02 0.13
CA THR A 134 -7.72 12.36 -0.42
C THR A 134 -8.85 13.34 -0.12
N LYS A 135 -10.09 12.96 -0.44
CA LYS A 135 -11.28 13.80 -0.23
C LYS A 135 -11.53 14.04 1.26
N PHE A 136 -11.39 13.01 2.09
CA PHE A 136 -11.51 13.14 3.54
C PHE A 136 -10.48 14.13 4.10
N ALA A 137 -9.21 13.98 3.74
CA ALA A 137 -8.15 14.87 4.18
C ALA A 137 -8.42 16.32 3.71
N HIS A 138 -8.80 16.54 2.46
CA HIS A 138 -9.14 17.87 1.96
C HIS A 138 -10.34 18.49 2.69
N ARG A 139 -11.37 17.68 2.97
CA ARG A 139 -12.60 18.11 3.64
C ARG A 139 -12.35 18.46 5.11
N PHE A 140 -11.65 17.64 5.86
CA PHE A 140 -11.60 17.79 7.32
C PHE A 140 -10.27 18.34 7.85
N LEU A 141 -9.16 18.14 7.13
CA LEU A 141 -7.82 18.58 7.55
C LEU A 141 -7.45 19.91 6.89
N LYS A 142 -8.20 20.97 7.21
CA LYS A 142 -8.18 22.26 6.49
C LYS A 142 -6.82 22.97 6.44
N ARG A 143 -5.92 22.66 7.37
CA ARG A 143 -4.56 23.25 7.45
C ARG A 143 -3.56 22.59 6.50
N ALA A 144 -3.92 21.45 5.90
CA ALA A 144 -3.05 20.72 4.99
C ALA A 144 -3.31 21.10 3.52
N LYS A 145 -2.23 21.16 2.75
CA LYS A 145 -2.25 20.84 1.32
C LYS A 145 -2.28 19.32 1.18
N VAL A 146 -3.17 18.83 0.33
CA VAL A 146 -3.47 17.42 0.11
C VAL A 146 -3.21 17.12 -1.35
N GLU A 147 -2.38 16.12 -1.60
CA GLU A 147 -2.04 15.70 -2.95
C GLU A 147 -2.30 14.22 -3.12
N ALA A 148 -2.73 13.83 -4.32
CA ALA A 148 -2.80 12.43 -4.73
C ALA A 148 -1.99 12.20 -5.99
N VAL A 149 -1.37 11.03 -6.12
CA VAL A 149 -0.61 10.62 -7.29
C VAL A 149 -1.26 9.37 -7.86
N GLU A 150 -1.76 9.44 -9.09
CA GLU A 150 -2.47 8.36 -9.75
C GLU A 150 -1.93 8.17 -11.17
N VAL A 151 -1.61 6.93 -11.52
CA VAL A 151 -1.01 6.60 -12.82
C VAL A 151 -2.06 6.39 -13.91
N ASN A 152 -3.29 5.99 -13.52
CA ASN A 152 -4.38 5.71 -14.44
C ASN A 152 -5.32 6.94 -14.59
N PRO A 153 -5.29 7.66 -15.73
CA PRO A 153 -6.14 8.84 -15.93
C PRO A 153 -7.64 8.54 -15.83
N ALA A 154 -8.06 7.30 -16.16
CA ALA A 154 -9.47 6.90 -16.02
C ALA A 154 -9.92 6.87 -14.55
N VAL A 155 -9.00 6.57 -13.61
CA VAL A 155 -9.28 6.64 -12.17
C VAL A 155 -9.45 8.08 -11.72
N VAL A 156 -8.63 9.00 -12.23
CA VAL A 156 -8.77 10.44 -11.94
C VAL A 156 -10.13 10.94 -12.42
N VAL A 157 -10.52 10.62 -13.66
CA VAL A 157 -11.84 10.99 -14.20
C VAL A 157 -12.98 10.40 -13.36
N ALA A 158 -12.90 9.12 -13.01
CA ALA A 158 -13.91 8.47 -12.18
C ALA A 158 -13.98 9.08 -10.78
N ALA A 159 -12.84 9.42 -10.17
CA ALA A 159 -12.81 10.05 -8.85
C ALA A 159 -13.59 11.37 -8.82
N ARG A 160 -13.45 12.20 -9.87
CA ARG A 160 -14.17 13.48 -9.99
C ARG A 160 -15.65 13.27 -10.31
N THR A 161 -15.95 12.45 -11.31
CA THR A 161 -17.30 12.36 -11.90
C THR A 161 -18.22 11.39 -11.14
N MET A 162 -17.65 10.34 -10.55
CA MET A 162 -18.38 9.25 -9.90
C MET A 162 -18.13 9.15 -8.39
N PHE A 163 -17.05 9.73 -7.86
CA PHE A 163 -16.72 9.65 -6.42
C PHE A 163 -16.59 11.01 -5.74
N GLU A 164 -17.16 12.06 -6.33
CA GLU A 164 -17.33 13.40 -5.73
C GLU A 164 -16.03 14.02 -5.21
N LEU A 165 -14.88 13.69 -5.80
CA LEU A 165 -13.66 14.44 -5.55
C LEU A 165 -13.82 15.86 -6.17
N PRO A 166 -13.81 16.94 -5.40
CA PRO A 166 -13.96 18.31 -5.92
C PRO A 166 -12.76 18.64 -6.82
N HIS A 167 -12.88 19.56 -7.78
CA HIS A 167 -11.74 20.01 -8.59
C HIS A 167 -10.57 20.53 -7.74
N ASP A 168 -9.38 20.53 -8.34
CA ASP A 168 -8.18 21.05 -7.71
C ASP A 168 -8.34 22.52 -7.35
N ASP A 169 -7.75 22.87 -6.22
CA ASP A 169 -7.78 24.22 -5.65
C ASP A 169 -6.43 24.52 -4.99
N ALA A 170 -6.33 25.63 -4.24
CA ALA A 170 -5.10 26.03 -3.58
C ALA A 170 -4.56 25.00 -2.54
N ARG A 171 -5.38 24.02 -2.14
CA ARG A 171 -5.04 22.97 -1.18
C ARG A 171 -5.12 21.56 -1.75
N LEU A 172 -5.83 21.31 -2.86
CA LEU A 172 -5.96 19.99 -3.46
C LEU A 172 -5.26 19.95 -4.82
N THR A 173 -4.41 18.94 -5.02
CA THR A 173 -3.81 18.66 -6.33
C THR A 173 -3.82 17.16 -6.61
N VAL A 174 -4.24 16.75 -7.80
CA VAL A 174 -4.11 15.36 -8.26
C VAL A 174 -3.12 15.31 -9.42
N HIS A 175 -2.04 14.55 -9.22
CA HIS A 175 -1.00 14.34 -10.21
C HIS A 175 -1.28 13.06 -10.99
N GLU A 176 -1.42 13.19 -12.31
CA GLU A 176 -1.39 12.05 -13.24
C GLU A 176 0.06 11.63 -13.47
N ALA A 177 0.63 10.86 -12.54
CA ALA A 177 2.06 10.51 -12.54
C ALA A 177 2.32 9.14 -11.90
N ASP A 178 3.50 8.58 -12.15
CA ASP A 178 3.97 7.37 -11.48
C ASP A 178 4.43 7.68 -10.06
N ALA A 179 4.02 6.85 -9.10
CA ALA A 179 4.39 6.99 -7.71
C ALA A 179 5.90 6.83 -7.47
N TRP A 180 6.59 6.00 -8.26
CA TRP A 180 8.05 5.84 -8.25
C TRP A 180 8.75 7.14 -8.66
N ASP A 181 8.28 7.78 -9.72
CA ASP A 181 8.86 9.04 -10.20
C ASP A 181 8.63 10.15 -9.17
N PHE A 182 7.42 10.22 -8.60
CA PHE A 182 7.09 11.20 -7.56
C PHE A 182 8.01 11.10 -6.34
N VAL A 183 8.28 9.91 -5.82
CA VAL A 183 9.15 9.76 -4.63
C VAL A 183 10.65 9.96 -4.94
N ASN A 184 11.04 9.84 -6.21
CA ASN A 184 12.42 10.10 -6.64
C ASN A 184 12.67 11.57 -7.01
N ASP A 185 11.63 12.37 -7.21
CA ASP A 185 11.76 13.82 -7.35
C ASP A 185 12.29 14.46 -6.06
N ARG A 186 13.46 15.10 -6.18
CA ARG A 186 14.14 15.79 -5.07
C ARG A 186 13.33 16.94 -4.51
N ALA A 187 12.43 17.54 -5.29
CA ALA A 187 11.53 18.59 -4.80
C ALA A 187 10.59 18.10 -3.69
N ASN A 188 10.32 16.79 -3.63
CA ASN A 188 9.48 16.19 -2.59
C ASN A 188 10.25 15.83 -1.31
N HIS A 189 11.58 15.83 -1.32
CA HIS A 189 12.41 15.33 -0.22
C HIS A 189 12.32 16.23 1.02
N GLY A 190 12.03 15.64 2.19
CA GLY A 190 11.92 16.37 3.45
C GLY A 190 10.66 17.22 3.64
N THR A 191 9.64 17.07 2.79
CA THR A 191 8.50 18.01 2.73
C THR A 191 7.16 17.44 3.22
N ILE A 192 7.00 16.12 3.26
CA ILE A 192 5.71 15.46 3.48
C ILE A 192 5.58 15.05 4.95
N GLY A 193 4.51 15.48 5.62
CA GLY A 193 4.28 15.06 7.02
C GLY A 193 3.60 13.70 7.13
N ALA A 194 2.60 13.44 6.28
CA ALA A 194 1.93 12.16 6.20
C ALA A 194 1.89 11.68 4.75
N LEU A 195 2.37 10.46 4.50
CA LEU A 195 2.38 9.82 3.18
C LEU A 195 1.59 8.50 3.25
N GLN A 196 0.60 8.34 2.40
CA GLN A 196 -0.28 7.17 2.38
C GLN A 196 -0.02 6.38 1.10
N ILE A 197 0.31 5.10 1.22
CA ILE A 197 0.65 4.23 0.09
C ILE A 197 -0.47 3.21 -0.08
N ASP A 198 -1.28 3.38 -1.13
CA ASP A 198 -2.47 2.58 -1.44
C ASP A 198 -2.50 2.24 -2.94
N ILE A 199 -1.39 1.65 -3.41
CA ILE A 199 -1.14 1.36 -4.84
C ILE A 199 -1.28 -0.14 -5.13
N TYR A 200 -2.35 -0.53 -5.81
CA TYR A 200 -2.61 -1.92 -6.20
C TYR A 200 -2.80 -2.06 -7.69
N ASP A 201 -2.46 -3.25 -8.21
CA ASP A 201 -2.83 -3.63 -9.57
C ASP A 201 -4.29 -4.07 -9.67
N ALA A 202 -4.77 -4.26 -10.90
CA ALA A 202 -6.13 -4.71 -11.19
C ALA A 202 -6.48 -6.09 -10.59
N THR A 203 -5.47 -6.89 -10.23
CA THR A 203 -5.66 -8.19 -9.58
C THR A 203 -5.72 -8.09 -8.07
N ALA A 204 -5.43 -6.92 -7.49
CA ALA A 204 -5.38 -6.69 -6.05
C ALA A 204 -4.51 -7.74 -5.32
N ARG A 205 -3.34 -8.11 -5.90
CA ARG A 205 -2.48 -9.18 -5.34
C ARG A 205 -1.33 -8.68 -4.46
N GLY A 206 -1.14 -7.38 -4.35
CA GLY A 206 -0.17 -6.74 -3.47
C GLY A 206 0.16 -5.33 -3.92
N PRO A 207 0.91 -4.57 -3.10
CA PRO A 207 1.43 -3.29 -3.54
C PRO A 207 2.31 -3.48 -4.78
N VAL A 208 2.08 -2.67 -5.81
CA VAL A 208 2.84 -2.73 -7.07
C VAL A 208 4.30 -2.30 -6.87
N LEU A 209 4.51 -1.33 -5.98
CA LEU A 209 5.83 -0.88 -5.56
C LEU A 209 6.07 -1.34 -4.12
N ASP A 210 6.85 -2.40 -3.96
CA ASP A 210 7.00 -3.08 -2.68
C ASP A 210 8.47 -3.27 -2.27
N SER A 211 9.42 -2.59 -2.94
CA SER A 211 10.87 -2.75 -2.74
C SER A 211 11.43 -1.89 -1.60
N VAL A 212 12.58 -2.30 -1.04
CA VAL A 212 13.31 -1.46 -0.05
C VAL A 212 13.68 -0.10 -0.65
N GLY A 213 14.09 -0.07 -1.92
CA GLY A 213 14.43 1.16 -2.62
C GLY A 213 13.24 2.12 -2.68
N PHE A 214 12.04 1.61 -2.97
CA PHE A 214 10.82 2.40 -2.96
C PHE A 214 10.53 2.97 -1.57
N TYR A 215 10.56 2.12 -0.54
CA TYR A 215 10.30 2.56 0.82
C TYR A 215 11.34 3.54 1.36
N ARG A 216 12.62 3.43 0.94
CA ARG A 216 13.66 4.43 1.24
C ARG A 216 13.40 5.76 0.53
N ALA A 217 12.98 5.73 -0.74
CA ALA A 217 12.61 6.94 -1.47
C ALA A 217 11.37 7.62 -0.85
N ALA A 218 10.35 6.84 -0.48
CA ALA A 218 9.18 7.33 0.25
C ALA A 218 9.58 7.95 1.61
N ARG A 219 10.47 7.30 2.36
CA ARG A 219 11.03 7.85 3.61
C ARG A 219 11.79 9.16 3.39
N ALA A 220 12.56 9.28 2.30
CA ALA A 220 13.28 10.52 1.96
C ALA A 220 12.34 11.70 1.69
N CYS A 221 11.10 11.44 1.25
CA CYS A 221 10.07 12.46 1.07
C CYS A 221 9.50 12.99 2.40
N LEU A 222 9.60 12.21 3.48
CA LEU A 222 9.04 12.60 4.77
C LEU A 222 9.86 13.70 5.43
N THR A 223 9.18 14.58 6.19
CA THR A 223 9.84 15.49 7.12
C THR A 223 10.60 14.73 8.21
N GLY A 224 11.40 15.44 9.01
CA GLY A 224 12.15 14.86 10.13
C GLY A 224 11.29 14.19 11.20
N ALA A 225 9.97 14.40 11.21
CA ALA A 225 9.00 13.70 12.05
C ALA A 225 7.74 13.39 11.24
N GLY A 226 7.90 12.61 10.16
CA GLY A 226 6.82 12.19 9.28
C GLY A 226 6.38 10.75 9.52
N VAL A 227 5.18 10.42 9.03
CA VAL A 227 4.58 9.08 9.13
C VAL A 227 4.16 8.60 7.75
N VAL A 228 4.45 7.33 7.46
CA VAL A 228 3.88 6.60 6.32
C VAL A 228 2.83 5.62 6.81
N THR A 229 1.70 5.52 6.12
CA THR A 229 0.80 4.37 6.22
C THR A 229 0.78 3.60 4.90
N VAL A 230 0.79 2.27 4.98
CA VAL A 230 0.81 1.38 3.81
C VAL A 230 -0.29 0.34 3.96
N ASN A 231 -1.13 0.24 2.93
CA ASN A 231 -2.11 -0.83 2.84
C ASN A 231 -1.42 -2.12 2.36
N LEU A 232 -1.59 -3.21 3.11
CA LEU A 232 -1.01 -4.53 2.80
C LEU A 232 -2.11 -5.60 2.87
N PHE A 233 -1.93 -6.72 2.18
CA PHE A 233 -2.76 -7.92 2.40
C PHE A 233 -2.20 -8.72 3.57
N GLY A 234 -3.02 -9.02 4.57
CA GLY A 234 -2.64 -9.72 5.80
C GLY A 234 -2.38 -11.22 5.59
N ASP A 235 -3.33 -11.93 4.97
CA ASP A 235 -3.25 -13.36 4.67
C ASP A 235 -2.65 -13.63 3.28
N HIS A 236 -1.52 -12.99 2.97
CA HIS A 236 -0.79 -13.19 1.72
C HIS A 236 0.73 -13.23 1.98
N PRO A 237 1.52 -14.08 1.27
CA PRO A 237 2.97 -14.15 1.45
C PRO A 237 3.72 -12.82 1.28
N SER A 238 3.12 -11.87 0.56
CA SER A 238 3.67 -10.52 0.40
C SER A 238 3.68 -9.73 1.71
N PHE A 239 2.85 -10.05 2.71
CA PHE A 239 2.81 -9.34 4.00
C PHE A 239 4.16 -9.37 4.69
N VAL A 240 4.68 -10.57 4.95
CA VAL A 240 5.94 -10.79 5.68
C VAL A 240 7.10 -10.14 4.92
N ARG A 241 7.11 -10.25 3.59
CA ARG A 241 8.10 -9.62 2.73
C ARG A 241 8.04 -8.09 2.83
N ASN A 242 6.85 -7.50 2.78
CA ASN A 242 6.66 -6.06 2.92
C ASN A 242 7.10 -5.56 4.29
N MET A 243 6.71 -6.25 5.36
CA MET A 243 7.15 -5.89 6.72
C MET A 243 8.66 -5.93 6.87
N LYS A 244 9.36 -6.93 6.31
CA LYS A 244 10.83 -6.96 6.31
C LYS A 244 11.42 -5.74 5.60
N ARG A 245 10.90 -5.40 4.43
CA ARG A 245 11.42 -4.29 3.62
C ARG A 245 11.11 -2.92 4.23
N LEU A 246 9.94 -2.74 4.83
CA LEU A 246 9.59 -1.55 5.59
C LEU A 246 10.51 -1.41 6.80
N ASN A 247 10.73 -2.47 7.58
CA ASN A 247 11.65 -2.43 8.71
C ASN A 247 13.07 -2.06 8.28
N GLU A 248 13.56 -2.59 7.16
CA GLU A 248 14.87 -2.21 6.61
C GLU A 248 14.91 -0.74 6.15
N ALA A 249 13.81 -0.22 5.59
CA ALA A 249 13.76 1.16 5.10
C ALA A 249 13.56 2.20 6.21
N PHE A 250 12.93 1.84 7.33
CA PHE A 250 12.55 2.73 8.43
C PHE A 250 13.28 2.44 9.75
N ASP A 251 14.40 1.72 9.69
CA ASP A 251 15.26 1.39 10.84
C ASP A 251 14.49 0.69 11.97
N GLY A 252 13.62 -0.26 11.63
CA GLY A 252 12.83 -1.01 12.61
C GLY A 252 11.61 -0.26 13.17
N ARG A 253 11.40 1.02 12.83
CA ARG A 253 10.29 1.83 13.34
C ARG A 253 9.01 1.60 12.55
N VAL A 254 8.53 0.36 12.55
CA VAL A 254 7.34 -0.07 11.80
C VAL A 254 6.44 -0.96 12.65
N VAL A 255 5.15 -0.62 12.71
CA VAL A 255 4.11 -1.45 13.34
C VAL A 255 2.98 -1.68 12.35
N ALA A 256 2.37 -2.86 12.35
CA ALA A 256 1.18 -3.13 11.54
C ALA A 256 -0.02 -3.39 12.45
N LEU A 257 -1.14 -2.71 12.19
CA LEU A 257 -2.39 -2.96 12.89
C LEU A 257 -2.91 -4.39 12.61
N PRO A 258 -3.83 -4.90 13.45
CA PRO A 258 -4.49 -6.17 13.20
C PRO A 258 -5.25 -6.16 11.87
N GLU A 259 -5.44 -7.36 11.32
CA GLU A 259 -6.18 -7.55 10.08
C GLU A 259 -7.64 -7.11 10.23
N VAL A 260 -8.12 -6.32 9.27
CA VAL A 260 -9.54 -5.95 9.19
C VAL A 260 -10.35 -7.04 8.49
N HIS A 261 -11.68 -6.95 8.54
CA HIS A 261 -12.56 -7.99 8.00
C HIS A 261 -12.36 -8.27 6.50
N ASP A 262 -11.81 -7.30 5.76
CA ASP A 262 -11.54 -7.41 4.32
C ASP A 262 -10.15 -7.97 4.00
N GLY A 263 -9.40 -8.45 5.00
CA GLY A 263 -8.10 -9.10 4.85
C GLY A 263 -6.91 -8.15 4.73
N ASN A 264 -7.13 -6.84 4.84
CA ASN A 264 -6.08 -5.84 4.80
C ASN A 264 -5.41 -5.67 6.17
N ARG A 265 -4.13 -5.31 6.17
CA ARG A 265 -3.37 -4.88 7.34
C ARG A 265 -2.68 -3.57 7.02
N ILE A 266 -2.84 -2.57 7.89
CA ILE A 266 -2.21 -1.27 7.70
C ILE A 266 -0.89 -1.23 8.47
N ALA A 267 0.21 -1.10 7.74
CA ALA A 267 1.51 -0.79 8.33
C ALA A 267 1.65 0.73 8.55
N ILE A 268 2.27 1.11 9.65
CA ILE A 268 2.60 2.48 10.04
C ILE A 268 4.11 2.53 10.27
N ALA A 269 4.79 3.44 9.58
CA ALA A 269 6.24 3.59 9.63
C ALA A 269 6.64 5.04 9.93
N PHE A 270 7.68 5.23 10.74
CA PHE A 270 8.06 6.54 11.28
C PHE A 270 9.44 6.99 10.79
N SER A 271 9.56 8.20 10.22
CA SER A 271 10.87 8.72 9.77
C SER A 271 11.67 9.39 10.90
N GLY A 272 10.97 10.00 11.87
CA GLY A 272 11.55 10.75 12.98
C GLY A 272 11.98 9.90 14.17
N PRO A 273 12.66 10.48 15.17
CA PRO A 273 13.36 9.75 16.23
C PRO A 273 12.47 8.70 16.92
N ALA A 274 13.12 7.73 17.58
CA ALA A 274 12.42 6.70 18.34
C ALA A 274 11.32 7.32 19.21
N LEU A 275 10.12 6.75 19.13
CA LEU A 275 8.96 7.27 19.83
C LEU A 275 8.85 6.60 21.20
N ASN A 276 8.44 7.38 22.19
CA ASN A 276 8.00 6.88 23.48
C ASN A 276 6.82 7.74 23.93
N VAL A 277 5.61 7.29 23.59
CA VAL A 277 4.38 8.06 23.80
C VAL A 277 3.49 7.35 24.80
N PRO A 278 3.10 7.98 25.92
CA PRO A 278 2.16 7.39 26.86
C PRO A 278 0.86 7.00 26.17
N PHE A 279 0.38 5.78 26.41
CA PHE A 279 -0.91 5.34 25.85
C PHE A 279 -2.07 6.24 26.30
N ALA A 280 -2.01 6.82 27.49
CA ALA A 280 -2.98 7.81 27.95
C ALA A 280 -3.05 9.05 27.02
N ALA A 281 -1.91 9.49 26.47
CA ALA A 281 -1.88 10.59 25.51
C ALA A 281 -2.48 10.16 24.16
N LEU A 282 -2.17 8.94 23.70
CA LEU A 282 -2.77 8.37 22.48
C LEU A 282 -4.30 8.17 22.64
N GLU A 283 -4.77 7.78 23.82
CA GLU A 283 -6.19 7.66 24.13
C GLU A 283 -6.92 9.01 24.14
N ALA A 284 -6.30 10.06 24.71
CA ALA A 284 -6.83 11.41 24.63
C ALA A 284 -6.91 11.90 23.17
N ARG A 285 -5.86 11.63 22.38
CA ARG A 285 -5.84 11.94 20.94
C ARG A 285 -6.90 11.18 20.17
N ALA A 286 -7.09 9.89 20.46
CA ALA A 286 -8.11 9.05 19.83
C ALA A 286 -9.54 9.56 20.09
N LYS A 287 -9.84 9.99 21.32
CA LYS A 287 -11.14 10.61 21.66
C LYS A 287 -11.39 11.88 20.84
N LEU A 288 -10.36 12.71 20.65
CA LEU A 288 -10.45 13.92 19.83
C LEU A 288 -10.72 13.59 18.36
N ILE A 289 -10.00 12.61 17.81
CA ILE A 289 -10.20 12.14 16.43
C ILE A 289 -11.63 11.62 16.24
N GLU A 290 -12.14 10.79 17.14
CA GLU A 290 -13.50 10.30 17.06
C GLU A 290 -14.53 11.44 17.10
N ALA A 291 -14.37 12.39 18.01
CA ALA A 291 -15.29 13.50 18.17
C ALA A 291 -15.28 14.48 16.96
N GLN A 292 -14.10 14.78 16.41
CA GLN A 292 -13.95 15.78 15.35
C GLN A 292 -14.07 15.19 13.95
N LEU A 293 -13.66 13.94 13.76
CA LEU A 293 -13.45 13.32 12.46
C LEU A 293 -14.31 12.08 12.24
N GLY A 294 -14.96 11.55 13.29
CA GLY A 294 -15.84 10.37 13.18
C GLY A 294 -15.10 9.07 12.82
N LEU A 295 -13.77 9.04 12.93
CA LEU A 295 -12.94 7.87 12.68
C LEU A 295 -12.76 7.05 13.96
N PRO A 296 -12.79 5.70 13.93
CA PRO A 296 -12.83 4.84 15.12
C PRO A 296 -11.46 4.69 15.81
N ALA A 297 -10.82 5.81 16.18
CA ALA A 297 -9.42 5.84 16.58
C ALA A 297 -9.09 5.05 17.85
N ARG A 298 -10.04 4.85 18.79
CA ARG A 298 -9.80 4.00 19.96
C ARG A 298 -9.59 2.53 19.59
N LYS A 299 -10.19 2.07 18.48
CA LYS A 299 -9.93 0.70 17.97
C LYS A 299 -8.48 0.54 17.53
N TRP A 300 -7.88 1.58 16.96
CA TRP A 300 -6.49 1.55 16.53
C TRP A 300 -5.52 1.47 17.73
N ILE A 301 -5.83 2.11 18.86
CA ILE A 301 -5.05 1.97 20.11
C ILE A 301 -5.03 0.52 20.60
N LYS A 302 -6.20 -0.13 20.63
CA LYS A 302 -6.30 -1.55 20.96
C LYS A 302 -5.45 -2.39 20.00
N GLY A 303 -5.54 -2.12 18.70
CA GLY A 303 -4.74 -2.79 17.69
C GLY A 303 -3.22 -2.59 17.86
N LEU A 304 -2.77 -1.40 18.26
CA LEU A 304 -1.36 -1.13 18.55
C LEU A 304 -0.87 -1.97 19.73
N ARG A 305 -1.66 -2.09 20.82
CA ARG A 305 -1.31 -2.92 21.97
C ARG A 305 -1.21 -4.40 21.58
N GLU A 306 -2.18 -4.90 20.83
CA GLU A 306 -2.19 -6.29 20.35
C GLU A 306 -0.99 -6.58 19.44
N SER A 307 -0.65 -5.65 18.54
CA SER A 307 0.38 -5.88 17.53
C SER A 307 1.80 -5.74 18.07
N THR A 308 2.01 -4.93 19.11
CA THR A 308 3.33 -4.72 19.71
C THR A 308 3.62 -5.65 20.89
N GLY A 309 2.58 -6.25 21.49
CA GLY A 309 2.72 -7.03 22.72
C GLY A 309 3.19 -6.21 23.93
N GLN A 310 3.21 -4.88 23.83
CA GLN A 310 3.70 -4.00 24.88
C GLN A 310 2.68 -3.90 26.02
N THR A 311 3.10 -4.34 27.21
CA THR A 311 2.32 -4.25 28.46
C THR A 311 2.59 -2.96 29.25
N GLY A 312 3.55 -2.16 28.80
CA GLY A 312 3.93 -0.89 29.42
C GLY A 312 2.87 0.21 29.28
N ALA A 313 3.08 1.30 30.02
CA ALA A 313 2.20 2.47 29.98
C ALA A 313 2.39 3.34 28.72
N SER A 314 3.43 3.09 27.93
CA SER A 314 3.77 3.83 26.71
C SER A 314 3.90 2.92 25.50
N PHE A 315 3.55 3.46 24.33
CA PHE A 315 3.92 2.93 23.04
C PHE A 315 5.35 3.37 22.72
N ALA A 316 6.24 2.39 22.51
CA ALA A 316 7.64 2.63 22.15
C ALA A 316 8.00 1.97 20.81
N ILE A 317 8.69 2.68 19.93
CA ILE A 317 9.16 2.13 18.65
C ILE A 317 10.39 2.86 18.12
#